data_AF-A0A2V8J827-F1
#
_entry.id   AF-A0A2V8J827-F1
#
_cell.length_a   1.000
_cell.length_b   1.000
_cell.length_c   1.000
_cell.angle_alpha   90.00
_cell.angle_beta   90.00
_cell.angle_gamma   90.00
#
_symmetry.space_group_name_H-M   'P 1'
#
loop_
_entity.id
_entity.type
_entity.pdbx_description
1 polymer ?
#
loop_
_entity_poly.entity_id
_entity_poly.type
_entity_poly.pdbx_seq_one_letter_code
_entity_poly.pdbx_strand_id
1 'polypeptide(L)'
;MPDVIIIGAGISGLSCAWKLKKLGIDAAVLEASSRAGGVIRTENVNGYQIEWGPNSFQLAPRAFQIIDELGLYEELLAPDPHAPRYVFVNGRLRKFPFGPLSFGGIIRILGEPFVRSKSATDESVSGFFRRRFGGQAHDRLVAPLLTGMYAANTEHLSMAAVFPRMVEMEREYGSLAGAMLRSFTRRSNSSEPAPSRPKPRGSVFSFHGGMQVLPAKIAENVNVQYGVNHARVGDAPVTVLAVPTYRAVEILEQPHSAIANLLRKVRYAPMVIAATSLPEDSVKEPLRGFGFLAPRNQGLHLLGTLFSSALFTGRAPNER
;
A
#
# COMPACT_ATOMS: atom_id res chain seq x y z
N MET A 1 31.04 -0.72 17.48
CA MET A 1 30.30 -1.13 16.27
C MET A 1 28.91 -1.54 16.72
N PRO A 2 27.86 -1.18 15.98
CA PRO A 2 26.49 -1.52 16.36
C PRO A 2 26.28 -3.04 16.33
N ASP A 3 25.37 -3.55 17.18
CA ASP A 3 25.00 -4.96 17.20
C ASP A 3 24.26 -5.36 15.91
N VAL A 4 23.54 -4.41 15.33
CA VAL A 4 22.74 -4.60 14.12
C VAL A 4 23.06 -3.52 13.07
N ILE A 5 23.30 -3.93 11.84
CA ILE A 5 23.31 -3.04 10.68
C ILE A 5 22.04 -3.28 9.86
N ILE A 6 21.32 -2.20 9.54
CA ILE A 6 20.15 -2.20 8.67
C ILE A 6 20.51 -1.50 7.38
N ILE A 7 20.43 -2.18 6.25
CA ILE A 7 20.75 -1.59 4.96
C ILE A 7 19.46 -1.10 4.30
N GLY A 8 19.33 0.21 4.13
CA GLY A 8 18.19 0.92 3.53
C GLY A 8 17.34 1.68 4.55
N ALA A 9 17.28 3.01 4.43
CA ALA A 9 16.41 3.89 5.22
C ALA A 9 15.04 4.12 4.56
N GLY A 10 14.48 3.09 3.93
CA GLY A 10 13.05 3.06 3.61
C GLY A 10 12.19 2.86 4.86
N ILE A 11 10.86 2.98 4.74
CA ILE A 11 9.94 2.83 5.89
C ILE A 11 10.13 1.50 6.65
N SER A 12 10.47 0.41 5.93
CA SER A 12 10.76 -0.89 6.53
C SER A 12 12.00 -0.86 7.43
N GLY A 13 13.12 -0.32 6.93
CA GLY A 13 14.37 -0.23 7.69
C GLY A 13 14.25 0.73 8.86
N LEU A 14 13.60 1.88 8.65
CA LEU A 14 13.34 2.86 9.71
C LEU A 14 12.45 2.29 10.82
N SER A 15 11.38 1.58 10.47
CA SER A 15 10.50 0.94 11.45
C SER A 15 11.22 -0.17 12.23
N CYS A 16 12.13 -0.90 11.57
CA CYS A 16 12.99 -1.90 12.21
C CYS A 16 13.94 -1.22 13.21
N ALA A 17 14.64 -0.17 12.80
CA ALA A 17 15.54 0.60 13.66
C ALA A 17 14.81 1.19 14.87
N TRP A 18 13.62 1.76 14.65
CA TRP A 18 12.77 2.28 15.73
C TRP A 18 12.45 1.19 16.76
N LYS A 19 12.04 0.01 16.29
CA LYS A 19 11.70 -1.10 17.18
C LYS A 19 12.92 -1.62 17.95
N LEU A 20 14.08 -1.74 17.31
CA LEU A 20 15.33 -2.15 17.96
C LEU A 20 15.77 -1.14 19.02
N LYS A 21 15.72 0.17 18.71
CA LYS A 21 15.98 1.23 19.69
C LYS A 21 15.07 1.12 20.91
N LYS A 22 13.77 0.88 20.71
CA LYS A 22 12.80 0.71 21.82
C LYS A 22 13.08 -0.53 22.67
N LEU A 23 13.80 -1.52 22.13
CA LEU A 23 14.26 -2.71 22.85
C LEU A 23 15.66 -2.52 23.48
N GLY A 24 16.28 -1.35 23.32
CA GLY A 24 17.63 -1.08 23.82
C GLY A 24 18.75 -1.75 23.03
N ILE A 25 18.47 -2.19 21.79
CA ILE A 25 19.46 -2.83 20.91
C ILE A 25 20.12 -1.76 20.05
N ASP A 26 21.46 -1.72 20.02
CA ASP A 26 22.22 -0.77 19.22
C ASP A 26 22.14 -1.15 17.73
N ALA A 27 21.62 -0.24 16.92
CA ALA A 27 21.42 -0.45 15.50
C ALA A 27 21.77 0.81 14.70
N ALA A 28 22.49 0.61 13.58
CA ALA A 28 22.76 1.66 12.60
C ALA A 28 22.04 1.37 11.29
N VAL A 29 21.44 2.40 10.69
CA VAL A 29 20.83 2.33 9.36
C VAL A 29 21.79 2.93 8.34
N LEU A 30 22.12 2.19 7.30
CA LEU A 30 22.96 2.64 6.18
C LEU A 30 22.07 2.97 5.00
N GLU A 31 22.14 4.21 4.51
CA GLU A 31 21.33 4.70 3.39
C GLU A 31 22.23 5.27 2.30
N ALA A 32 22.02 4.81 1.06
CA ALA A 32 22.81 5.26 -0.08
C ALA A 32 22.47 6.69 -0.52
N SER A 33 21.21 7.10 -0.40
CA SER A 33 20.79 8.46 -0.75
C SER A 33 21.08 9.48 0.35
N SER A 34 20.83 10.76 0.06
CA SER A 34 20.95 11.86 1.01
C SER A 34 19.73 12.05 1.92
N ARG A 35 18.73 11.16 1.85
CA ARG A 35 17.45 11.30 2.59
C ARG A 35 16.83 9.95 2.96
N ALA A 36 16.21 9.92 4.13
CA ALA A 36 15.36 8.83 4.55
C ALA A 36 14.01 8.81 3.79
N GLY A 37 13.35 7.66 3.80
CA GLY A 37 11.99 7.47 3.28
C GLY A 37 11.88 6.50 2.10
N GLY A 38 12.98 6.24 1.39
CA GLY A 38 12.96 5.34 0.23
C GLY A 38 11.98 5.83 -0.84
N VAL A 39 10.95 5.04 -1.16
CA VAL A 39 9.89 5.42 -2.12
C VAL A 39 8.90 6.46 -1.57
N ILE A 40 8.87 6.68 -0.25
CA ILE A 40 8.07 7.74 0.36
C ILE A 40 8.79 9.06 0.16
N ARG A 41 8.23 9.94 -0.68
CA ARG A 41 8.84 11.23 -1.01
C ARG A 41 7.74 12.27 -1.28
N THR A 42 7.76 13.32 -0.49
CA THR A 42 6.95 14.52 -0.66
C THR A 42 7.88 15.66 -1.06
N GLU A 43 7.46 16.51 -1.99
CA GLU A 43 8.20 17.69 -2.43
C GLU A 43 7.27 18.89 -2.57
N ASN A 44 7.73 20.08 -2.17
CA ASN A 44 7.00 21.32 -2.36
C ASN A 44 7.62 22.08 -3.54
N VAL A 45 6.85 22.28 -4.61
CA VAL A 45 7.29 22.96 -5.83
C VAL A 45 6.29 24.06 -6.16
N ASN A 46 6.72 25.33 -6.19
CA ASN A 46 5.87 26.47 -6.52
C ASN A 46 4.55 26.54 -5.72
N GLY A 47 4.58 26.17 -4.44
CA GLY A 47 3.39 26.14 -3.57
C GLY A 47 2.51 24.89 -3.72
N TYR A 48 2.87 23.95 -4.59
CA TYR A 48 2.23 22.63 -4.69
C TYR A 48 2.97 21.60 -3.86
N GLN A 49 2.24 20.78 -3.10
CA GLN A 49 2.77 19.62 -2.40
C GLN A 49 2.54 18.36 -3.25
N ILE A 50 3.62 17.75 -3.71
CA ILE A 50 3.61 16.61 -4.64
C ILE A 50 4.12 15.36 -3.93
N GLU A 51 3.41 14.25 -4.09
CA GLU A 51 3.82 12.93 -3.60
C GLU A 51 4.37 12.09 -4.75
N TRP A 52 5.66 11.75 -4.70
CA TRP A 52 6.36 10.95 -5.71
C TRP A 52 6.31 9.44 -5.44
N GLY A 53 5.42 9.01 -4.55
CA GLY A 53 5.22 7.60 -4.21
C GLY A 53 3.85 7.40 -3.55
N PRO A 54 3.78 6.82 -2.35
CA PRO A 54 2.51 6.71 -1.65
C PRO A 54 1.97 8.10 -1.31
N ASN A 55 0.68 8.29 -1.54
CA ASN A 55 -0.04 9.54 -1.25
C ASN A 55 -0.79 9.51 0.09
N SER A 56 -1.06 8.30 0.57
CA SER A 56 -1.84 8.02 1.76
C SER A 56 -1.62 6.57 2.20
N PHE A 57 -1.99 6.24 3.44
CA PHE A 57 -1.87 4.90 4.00
C PHE A 57 -3.12 4.52 4.79
N GLN A 58 -3.38 3.21 4.90
CA GLN A 58 -4.38 2.70 5.83
C GLN A 58 -3.77 2.55 7.21
N LEU A 59 -4.45 3.09 8.23
CA LEU A 59 -3.94 3.10 9.60
C LEU A 59 -4.12 1.73 10.28
N ALA A 60 -3.09 0.89 10.14
CA ALA A 60 -2.96 -0.37 10.85
C ALA A 60 -2.57 -0.14 12.33
N PRO A 61 -2.91 -1.05 13.28
CA PRO A 61 -2.63 -0.87 14.71
C PRO A 61 -1.15 -0.57 15.03
N ARG A 62 -0.21 -1.29 14.40
CA ARG A 62 1.24 -1.05 14.61
C ARG A 62 1.70 0.29 14.04
N ALA A 63 1.16 0.72 12.91
CA ALA A 63 1.47 2.03 12.35
C ALA A 63 0.96 3.14 13.27
N PHE A 64 -0.25 2.96 13.81
CA PHE A 64 -0.83 3.88 14.79
C PHE A 64 0.03 4.03 16.05
N GLN A 65 0.52 2.92 16.61
CA GLN A 65 1.41 2.95 17.77
C GLN A 65 2.66 3.79 17.48
N ILE A 66 3.34 3.56 16.34
CA ILE A 66 4.53 4.34 15.96
C ILE A 66 4.19 5.83 15.80
N ILE A 67 3.08 6.15 15.15
CA ILE A 67 2.64 7.55 14.93
C ILE A 67 2.38 8.25 16.27
N ASP A 68 1.70 7.59 17.20
CA ASP A 68 1.41 8.15 18.53
C ASP A 68 2.69 8.30 19.37
N GLU A 69 3.57 7.29 19.36
CA GLU A 69 4.87 7.34 20.06
C GLU A 69 5.79 8.47 19.54
N LEU A 70 5.67 8.83 18.26
CA LEU A 70 6.42 9.93 17.64
C LEU A 70 5.75 11.30 17.83
N GLY A 71 4.57 11.36 18.47
CA GLY A 71 3.81 12.60 18.66
C GLY A 71 3.14 13.13 17.39
N LEU A 72 3.02 12.30 16.35
CA LEU A 72 2.48 12.70 15.04
C LEU A 72 0.95 12.52 14.92
N TYR A 73 0.27 12.16 16.01
CA TYR A 73 -1.17 11.91 15.99
C TYR A 73 -1.98 13.10 15.47
N GLU A 74 -1.66 14.32 15.93
CA GLU A 74 -2.38 15.55 15.54
C GLU A 74 -2.04 16.01 14.12
N GLU A 75 -0.97 15.47 13.52
CA GLU A 75 -0.59 15.78 12.13
C GLU A 75 -1.33 14.90 11.11
N LEU A 76 -2.07 13.89 11.57
CA LEU A 76 -2.83 12.99 10.71
C LEU A 76 -3.93 13.75 9.97
N LEU A 77 -3.86 13.68 8.65
CA LEU A 77 -4.82 14.28 7.75
C LEU A 77 -5.67 13.18 7.11
N ALA A 78 -6.97 13.17 7.41
CA ALA A 78 -7.94 12.31 6.74
C ALA A 78 -8.58 13.05 5.56
N PRO A 79 -8.82 12.37 4.42
CA PRO A 79 -9.62 12.95 3.34
C PRO A 79 -11.11 12.96 3.72
N ASP A 80 -11.93 13.64 2.92
CA ASP A 80 -13.39 13.51 3.02
C ASP A 80 -13.79 12.02 2.91
N PRO A 81 -14.46 11.44 3.93
CA PRO A 81 -14.89 10.04 3.90
C PRO A 81 -15.90 9.73 2.78
N HIS A 82 -16.57 10.75 2.25
CA HIS A 82 -17.53 10.66 1.16
C HIS A 82 -16.92 10.96 -0.22
N ALA A 83 -15.61 11.24 -0.29
CA ALA A 83 -14.89 11.49 -1.52
C ALA A 83 -15.12 10.34 -2.54
N PRO A 84 -15.81 10.59 -3.67
CA PRO A 84 -16.09 9.53 -4.63
C PRO A 84 -14.79 9.04 -5.28
N ARG A 85 -14.74 7.74 -5.56
CA ARG A 85 -13.72 7.12 -6.41
C ARG A 85 -14.32 6.90 -7.79
N TYR A 86 -13.52 6.99 -8.84
CA TYR A 86 -14.00 6.78 -10.21
C TYR A 86 -13.22 5.68 -10.92
N VAL A 87 -13.87 5.06 -11.91
CA VAL A 87 -13.21 4.21 -12.90
C VAL A 87 -13.56 4.74 -14.29
N PHE A 88 -12.55 4.91 -15.13
CA PHE A 88 -12.75 5.29 -16.52
C PHE A 88 -13.22 4.06 -17.32
N VAL A 89 -14.45 4.09 -17.83
CA VAL A 89 -15.04 2.97 -18.58
C VAL A 89 -15.91 3.51 -19.72
N ASN A 90 -15.72 2.97 -20.93
CA ASN A 90 -16.44 3.34 -22.15
C ASN A 90 -16.36 4.85 -22.43
N GLY A 91 -15.15 5.41 -22.35
CA GLY A 91 -14.89 6.83 -22.65
C GLY A 91 -15.37 7.82 -21.59
N ARG A 92 -15.83 7.37 -20.41
CA ARG A 92 -16.37 8.25 -19.35
C ARG A 92 -15.92 7.82 -17.96
N LEU A 93 -15.78 8.79 -17.05
CA LEU A 93 -15.59 8.51 -15.62
C LEU A 93 -16.92 8.05 -15.00
N ARG A 94 -16.88 6.92 -14.29
CA ARG A 94 -18.03 6.37 -13.56
C ARG A 94 -17.69 6.23 -12.08
N LYS A 95 -18.58 6.67 -11.19
CA LYS A 95 -18.40 6.49 -9.74
C LYS A 95 -18.28 5.01 -9.40
N PHE A 96 -17.30 4.66 -8.58
CA PHE A 96 -17.03 3.31 -8.10
C PHE A 96 -17.77 3.04 -6.78
N PRO A 97 -18.42 1.88 -6.62
CA PRO A 97 -18.62 0.83 -7.63
C PRO A 97 -19.57 1.28 -8.74
N PHE A 98 -19.28 0.93 -10.01
CA PHE A 98 -20.05 1.41 -11.16
C PHE A 98 -21.07 0.40 -11.69
N GLY A 99 -22.32 0.84 -11.80
CA GLY A 99 -23.45 0.12 -12.40
C GLY A 99 -23.93 -1.08 -11.55
N PRO A 100 -25.23 -1.45 -11.63
CA PRO A 100 -25.71 -2.64 -10.95
C PRO A 100 -25.05 -3.88 -11.56
N LEU A 101 -24.75 -4.87 -10.72
CA LEU A 101 -24.50 -6.22 -11.19
C LEU A 101 -25.77 -6.73 -11.89
N SER A 102 -25.61 -7.52 -12.95
CA SER A 102 -26.80 -8.14 -13.55
C SER A 102 -27.46 -9.09 -12.55
N PHE A 103 -28.74 -9.39 -12.73
CA PHE A 103 -29.45 -10.36 -11.88
C PHE A 103 -28.69 -11.69 -11.76
N GLY A 104 -28.17 -12.21 -12.88
CA GLY A 104 -27.30 -13.39 -12.89
C GLY A 104 -25.98 -13.19 -12.13
N GLY A 105 -25.39 -11.99 -12.17
CA GLY A 105 -24.22 -11.64 -11.36
C GLY A 105 -24.51 -11.64 -9.86
N ILE A 106 -25.68 -11.12 -9.45
CA ILE A 106 -26.13 -11.14 -8.05
C ILE A 106 -26.36 -12.59 -7.60
N ILE A 107 -27.12 -13.39 -8.36
CA ILE A 107 -27.32 -14.82 -8.07
C ILE A 107 -25.97 -15.52 -7.94
N ARG A 108 -25.03 -15.20 -8.83
CA ARG A 108 -23.71 -15.82 -8.84
C ARG A 108 -22.91 -15.53 -7.58
N ILE A 109 -23.00 -14.32 -7.03
CA ILE A 109 -22.38 -13.95 -5.74
C ILE A 109 -23.11 -14.63 -4.58
N LEU A 110 -24.44 -14.64 -4.59
CA LEU A 110 -25.23 -15.29 -3.53
C LEU A 110 -25.02 -16.82 -3.49
N GLY A 111 -24.68 -17.42 -4.63
CA GLY A 111 -24.33 -18.84 -4.74
C GLY A 111 -22.92 -19.19 -4.25
N GLU A 112 -22.13 -18.23 -3.78
CA GLU A 112 -20.76 -18.45 -3.28
C GLU A 112 -20.62 -19.57 -2.23
N PRO A 113 -21.55 -19.74 -1.26
CA PRO A 113 -21.49 -20.84 -0.29
C PRO A 113 -21.46 -22.24 -0.91
N PHE A 114 -22.01 -22.39 -2.12
CA PHE A 114 -22.09 -23.67 -2.83
C PHE A 114 -20.92 -23.88 -3.81
N VAL A 115 -20.05 -22.88 -3.99
CA VAL A 115 -18.85 -23.02 -4.80
C VAL A 115 -17.83 -23.86 -4.04
N ARG A 116 -17.47 -25.01 -4.62
CA ARG A 116 -16.46 -25.89 -4.05
C ARG A 116 -15.14 -25.16 -3.86
N SER A 117 -14.57 -25.33 -2.67
CA SER A 117 -13.18 -24.96 -2.38
C SER A 117 -12.24 -25.76 -3.27
N LYS A 118 -11.12 -25.14 -3.64
CA LYS A 118 -10.03 -25.77 -4.38
C LYS A 118 -8.79 -25.77 -3.48
N SER A 119 -8.10 -26.90 -3.35
CA SER A 119 -6.82 -27.01 -2.63
C SER A 119 -5.94 -28.04 -3.37
N ALA A 120 -4.67 -27.82 -3.71
CA ALA A 120 -3.55 -27.52 -2.81
C ALA A 120 -2.51 -26.49 -3.33
N THR A 121 -2.70 -25.90 -4.52
CA THR A 121 -1.75 -24.97 -5.13
C THR A 121 -2.29 -23.53 -5.17
N ASP A 122 -1.38 -22.56 -5.15
CA ASP A 122 -1.72 -21.15 -5.31
C ASP A 122 -2.38 -20.89 -6.67
N GLU A 123 -3.31 -19.93 -6.72
CA GLU A 123 -4.00 -19.53 -7.96
C GLU A 123 -3.96 -18.02 -8.14
N SER A 124 -4.27 -17.55 -9.36
CA SER A 124 -4.32 -16.12 -9.62
C SER A 124 -5.51 -15.47 -8.92
N VAL A 125 -5.38 -14.19 -8.59
CA VAL A 125 -6.51 -13.41 -8.04
C VAL A 125 -7.69 -13.42 -9.02
N SER A 126 -7.43 -13.29 -10.33
CA SER A 126 -8.50 -13.43 -11.33
C SER A 126 -9.18 -14.79 -11.28
N GLY A 127 -8.41 -15.88 -11.22
CA GLY A 127 -8.91 -17.24 -11.13
C GLY A 127 -9.80 -17.44 -9.91
N PHE A 128 -9.35 -17.03 -8.73
CA PHE A 128 -10.11 -17.12 -7.49
C PHE A 128 -11.45 -16.38 -7.59
N PHE A 129 -11.43 -15.09 -7.96
CA PHE A 129 -12.65 -14.27 -7.96
C PHE A 129 -13.64 -14.66 -9.05
N ARG A 130 -13.16 -15.02 -10.26
CA ARG A 130 -14.04 -15.53 -11.33
C ARG A 130 -14.67 -16.86 -10.92
N ARG A 131 -13.90 -17.77 -10.33
CA ARG A 131 -14.39 -19.07 -9.83
C ARG A 131 -15.35 -18.93 -8.66
N ARG A 132 -15.16 -17.96 -7.77
CA ARG A 132 -15.94 -17.85 -6.53
C ARG A 132 -17.12 -16.89 -6.62
N PHE A 133 -16.96 -15.76 -7.31
CA PHE A 133 -17.95 -14.69 -7.40
C PHE A 133 -18.42 -14.38 -8.83
N GLY A 134 -17.79 -14.99 -9.84
CA GLY A 134 -18.11 -14.78 -11.25
C GLY A 134 -17.33 -13.62 -11.88
N GLY A 135 -17.36 -13.57 -13.22
CA GLY A 135 -16.63 -12.59 -14.02
C GLY A 135 -17.01 -11.14 -13.72
N GLN A 136 -18.30 -10.84 -13.52
CA GLN A 136 -18.72 -9.46 -13.26
C GLN A 136 -18.18 -8.89 -11.95
N ALA A 137 -18.13 -9.70 -10.88
CA ALA A 137 -17.56 -9.27 -9.60
C ALA A 137 -16.06 -8.99 -9.74
N HIS A 138 -15.34 -9.87 -10.43
CA HIS A 138 -13.93 -9.65 -10.74
C HIS A 138 -13.73 -8.37 -11.57
N ASP A 139 -14.36 -8.29 -12.75
CA ASP A 139 -14.07 -7.26 -13.75
C ASP A 139 -14.51 -5.85 -13.32
N ARG A 140 -15.58 -5.75 -12.51
CA ARG A 140 -16.13 -4.45 -12.08
C ARG A 140 -15.70 -3.99 -10.70
N LEU A 141 -15.34 -4.91 -9.80
CA LEU A 141 -15.01 -4.57 -8.40
C LEU A 141 -13.53 -4.81 -8.12
N VAL A 142 -13.02 -6.01 -8.43
CA VAL A 142 -11.70 -6.45 -7.96
C VAL A 142 -10.59 -5.95 -8.86
N ALA A 143 -10.71 -6.15 -10.18
CA ALA A 143 -9.67 -5.78 -11.14
C ALA A 143 -9.36 -4.28 -11.14
N PRO A 144 -10.35 -3.36 -11.10
CA PRO A 144 -10.06 -1.93 -10.98
C PRO A 144 -9.29 -1.60 -9.70
N LEU A 145 -9.71 -2.12 -8.54
CA LEU A 145 -9.05 -1.86 -7.26
C LEU A 145 -7.60 -2.34 -7.24
N LEU A 146 -7.34 -3.57 -7.70
CA LEU A 146 -5.99 -4.13 -7.70
C LEU A 146 -5.08 -3.49 -8.74
N THR A 147 -5.62 -3.00 -9.85
CA THR A 147 -4.88 -2.16 -10.79
C THR A 147 -4.36 -0.91 -10.08
N GLY A 148 -5.18 -0.29 -9.23
CA GLY A 148 -4.77 0.88 -8.44
C GLY A 148 -3.74 0.59 -7.35
N MET A 149 -3.75 -0.60 -6.75
CA MET A 149 -2.82 -0.96 -5.66
C MET A 149 -1.49 -1.56 -6.14
N TYR A 150 -1.53 -2.43 -7.15
CA TYR A 150 -0.37 -3.19 -7.60
C TYR A 150 0.14 -2.79 -8.99
N ALA A 151 -0.60 -1.95 -9.73
CA ALA A 151 -0.30 -1.62 -11.12
C ALA A 151 -0.15 -2.85 -12.05
N ALA A 152 -0.68 -3.99 -11.63
CA ALA A 152 -0.45 -5.31 -12.20
C ALA A 152 -1.75 -5.98 -12.67
N ASN A 153 -1.61 -6.92 -13.60
CA ASN A 153 -2.71 -7.76 -14.05
C ASN A 153 -3.05 -8.81 -12.97
N THR A 154 -4.32 -8.93 -12.61
CA THR A 154 -4.81 -9.89 -11.61
C THR A 154 -4.61 -11.36 -12.01
N GLU A 155 -4.34 -11.64 -13.28
CA GLU A 155 -3.92 -12.97 -13.77
C GLU A 155 -2.53 -13.39 -13.29
N HIS A 156 -1.68 -12.44 -12.91
CA HIS A 156 -0.31 -12.69 -12.45
C HIS A 156 -0.12 -12.46 -10.94
N LEU A 157 -1.17 -12.01 -10.24
CA LEU A 157 -1.14 -11.81 -8.81
C LEU A 157 -1.52 -13.11 -8.11
N SER A 158 -0.68 -13.56 -7.19
CA SER A 158 -0.95 -14.69 -6.30
C SER A 158 -2.08 -14.37 -5.33
N MET A 159 -3.10 -15.22 -5.25
CA MET A 159 -4.19 -15.07 -4.29
C MET A 159 -3.68 -15.27 -2.85
N ALA A 160 -2.80 -16.25 -2.63
CA ALA A 160 -2.21 -16.49 -1.31
C ALA A 160 -1.35 -15.32 -0.82
N ALA A 161 -0.66 -14.61 -1.73
CA ALA A 161 0.15 -13.45 -1.36
C ALA A 161 -0.68 -12.18 -1.15
N VAL A 162 -1.70 -11.94 -1.98
CA VAL A 162 -2.49 -10.69 -1.94
C VAL A 162 -3.60 -10.75 -0.90
N PHE A 163 -4.28 -11.89 -0.75
CA PHE A 163 -5.43 -12.04 0.16
C PHE A 163 -5.30 -13.31 1.02
N PRO A 164 -4.23 -13.45 1.83
CA PRO A 164 -3.97 -14.67 2.60
C PRO A 164 -5.15 -15.07 3.50
N ARG A 165 -5.77 -14.10 4.17
CA ARG A 165 -6.95 -14.34 5.03
C ARG A 165 -8.14 -14.92 4.27
N MET A 166 -8.38 -14.51 3.03
CA MET A 166 -9.47 -15.09 2.23
C MET A 166 -9.15 -16.54 1.84
N VAL A 167 -7.90 -16.84 1.52
CA VAL A 167 -7.46 -18.23 1.26
C VAL A 167 -7.60 -19.09 2.51
N GLU A 168 -7.21 -18.58 3.67
CA GLU A 168 -7.40 -19.25 4.96
C GLU A 168 -8.89 -19.51 5.24
N MET A 169 -9.75 -18.50 5.06
CA MET A 169 -11.20 -18.62 5.23
C MET A 169 -11.82 -19.66 4.28
N GLU A 170 -11.44 -19.66 3.01
CA GLU A 170 -11.89 -20.68 2.05
C GLU A 170 -11.43 -22.09 2.45
N ARG A 171 -10.20 -22.23 2.93
CA ARG A 171 -9.64 -23.53 3.33
C ARG A 171 -10.31 -24.08 4.59
N GLU A 172 -10.53 -23.23 5.59
CA GLU A 172 -11.10 -23.64 6.88
C GLU A 172 -12.62 -23.85 6.80
N TYR A 173 -13.34 -22.98 6.08
CA TYR A 173 -14.81 -22.96 6.09
C TYR A 173 -15.46 -23.40 4.78
N GLY A 174 -14.68 -23.67 3.72
CA GLY A 174 -15.16 -24.01 2.38
C GLY A 174 -15.74 -22.83 1.59
N SER A 175 -16.21 -21.79 2.27
CA SER A 175 -16.80 -20.58 1.72
C SER A 175 -16.47 -19.34 2.55
N LEU A 176 -16.37 -18.19 1.90
CA LEU A 176 -16.11 -16.90 2.54
C LEU A 176 -17.35 -16.39 3.27
N ALA A 177 -18.55 -16.59 2.71
CA ALA A 177 -19.79 -16.23 3.40
C ALA A 177 -19.99 -17.07 4.66
N GLY A 178 -19.71 -18.38 4.60
CA GLY A 178 -19.77 -19.27 5.77
C GLY A 178 -18.75 -18.88 6.85
N ALA A 179 -17.53 -18.51 6.45
CA ALA A 179 -16.51 -18.00 7.36
C ALA A 179 -16.95 -16.70 8.06
N MET A 180 -17.54 -15.75 7.32
CA MET A 180 -18.06 -14.51 7.92
C MET A 180 -19.15 -14.80 8.95
N LEU A 181 -20.16 -15.61 8.61
CA LEU A 181 -21.25 -15.97 9.53
C LEU A 181 -20.73 -16.58 10.84
N ARG A 182 -19.73 -17.46 10.77
CA ARG A 182 -19.12 -18.08 11.96
C ARG A 182 -18.21 -17.12 12.72
N SER A 183 -17.53 -16.20 12.04
CA SER A 183 -16.73 -15.15 12.68
C SER A 183 -17.59 -14.19 13.50
N PHE A 184 -18.83 -13.90 13.10
CA PHE A 184 -19.76 -13.09 13.89
C PHE A 184 -20.17 -13.78 15.20
N THR A 185 -20.18 -15.12 15.23
CA THR A 185 -20.48 -15.90 16.45
C THR A 185 -19.28 -16.05 17.38
N ARG A 186 -18.05 -15.84 16.87
CA ARG A 186 -16.80 -15.92 17.62
C ARG A 186 -16.32 -14.51 17.97
N ARG A 187 -16.71 -14.00 19.15
CA ARG A 187 -16.08 -12.80 19.74
C ARG A 187 -14.58 -13.07 19.91
N SER A 188 -13.75 -12.35 19.17
CA SER A 188 -12.30 -12.39 19.31
C SER A 188 -11.89 -11.59 20.56
N ASN A 189 -11.25 -12.28 21.52
CA ASN A 189 -10.45 -11.64 22.56
C ASN A 189 -9.12 -11.24 21.93
N SER A 190 -9.01 -10.01 21.42
CA SER A 190 -7.71 -9.46 21.01
C SER A 190 -6.94 -9.03 22.26
N SER A 191 -5.80 -9.68 22.50
CA SER A 191 -4.82 -9.37 23.57
C SER A 191 -3.86 -8.23 23.20
N GLU A 192 -4.21 -7.38 22.23
CA GLU A 192 -3.42 -6.17 21.97
C GLU A 192 -3.69 -5.13 23.07
N PRO A 193 -2.63 -4.49 23.60
CA PRO A 193 -2.81 -3.43 24.58
C PRO A 193 -3.73 -2.34 24.01
N ALA A 194 -4.63 -1.83 24.87
CA ALA A 194 -5.53 -0.78 24.48
C ALA A 194 -4.72 0.42 23.95
N PRO A 195 -5.11 1.01 22.80
CA PRO A 195 -4.42 2.17 22.28
C PRO A 195 -4.49 3.33 23.30
N SER A 196 -3.38 4.03 23.47
CA SER A 196 -3.21 5.22 24.34
C SER A 196 -4.14 6.37 23.95
N ARG A 197 -4.58 6.42 22.70
CA ARG A 197 -5.50 7.41 22.14
C ARG A 197 -6.65 6.73 21.40
N PRO A 198 -7.82 7.39 21.28
CA PRO A 198 -8.89 6.89 20.43
C PRO A 198 -8.38 6.78 18.98
N LYS A 199 -8.86 5.77 18.26
CA LYS A 199 -8.50 5.61 16.86
C LYS A 199 -9.07 6.81 16.07
N PRO A 200 -8.25 7.51 15.25
CA PRO A 200 -8.73 8.65 14.50
C PRO A 200 -9.82 8.24 13.50
N ARG A 201 -10.77 9.15 13.26
CA ARG A 201 -11.87 8.91 12.31
C ARG A 201 -11.32 8.87 10.89
N GLY A 202 -11.71 7.86 10.12
CA GLY A 202 -11.26 7.65 8.75
C GLY A 202 -10.60 6.29 8.56
N SER A 203 -10.49 5.87 7.30
CA SER A 203 -9.86 4.60 6.92
C SER A 203 -8.49 4.78 6.27
N VAL A 204 -8.23 5.97 5.72
CA VAL A 204 -7.02 6.31 4.97
C VAL A 204 -6.55 7.68 5.45
N PHE A 205 -5.24 7.85 5.61
CA PHE A 205 -4.63 9.05 6.15
C PHE A 205 -3.40 9.46 5.35
N SER A 206 -3.05 10.74 5.46
CA SER A 206 -1.76 11.32 5.12
C SER A 206 -1.32 12.22 6.28
N PHE A 207 -0.37 13.12 6.04
CA PHE A 207 0.04 14.16 7.00
C PHE A 207 -0.09 15.54 6.33
N HIS A 208 -0.25 16.59 7.13
CA HIS A 208 -0.25 17.97 6.62
C HIS A 208 1.03 18.31 5.83
N GLY A 209 2.19 17.85 6.30
CA GLY A 209 3.48 17.99 5.59
C GLY A 209 3.73 16.93 4.50
N GLY A 210 2.73 16.12 4.15
CA GLY A 210 2.84 15.00 3.23
C GLY A 210 3.45 13.74 3.85
N MET A 211 3.48 12.66 3.08
CA MET A 211 3.88 11.34 3.54
C MET A 211 5.34 11.24 4.02
N GLN A 212 6.21 12.16 3.61
CA GLN A 212 7.62 12.24 4.05
C GLN A 212 7.76 12.54 5.55
N VAL A 213 6.73 13.10 6.20
CA VAL A 213 6.72 13.42 7.65
C VAL A 213 7.07 12.20 8.50
N LEU A 214 6.40 11.07 8.28
CA LEU A 214 6.60 9.85 9.08
C LEU A 214 8.04 9.30 8.99
N PRO A 215 8.60 8.98 7.81
CA PRO A 215 9.96 8.47 7.74
C PRO A 215 11.00 9.49 8.20
N ALA A 216 10.81 10.80 7.96
CA ALA A 216 11.71 11.83 8.48
C ALA A 216 11.73 11.84 10.02
N LYS A 217 10.55 11.79 10.65
CA LYS A 217 10.44 11.77 12.11
C LYS A 217 11.06 10.52 12.74
N ILE A 218 10.90 9.35 12.11
CA ILE A 218 11.57 8.14 12.57
C ILE A 218 13.10 8.31 12.45
N ALA A 219 13.59 8.83 11.31
CA ALA A 219 15.01 9.02 11.05
C ALA A 219 15.69 9.98 12.03
N GLU A 220 15.01 11.05 12.47
CA GLU A 220 15.48 11.96 13.53
C GLU A 220 15.76 11.24 14.86
N ASN A 221 15.11 10.10 15.07
CA ASN A 221 15.16 9.39 16.33
C ASN A 221 15.99 8.09 16.26
N VAL A 222 16.62 7.75 15.14
CA VAL A 222 17.46 6.55 15.03
C VAL A 222 18.80 6.90 14.39
N ASN A 223 19.81 6.05 14.56
CA ASN A 223 21.13 6.28 13.97
C ASN A 223 21.10 5.98 12.47
N VAL A 224 21.03 7.00 11.63
CA VAL A 224 21.05 6.87 10.17
C VAL A 224 22.31 7.51 9.60
N GLN A 225 23.02 6.76 8.76
CA GLN A 225 24.17 7.23 7.99
C GLN A 225 23.80 7.31 6.51
N TYR A 226 23.86 8.52 5.96
CA TYR A 226 23.51 8.82 4.56
C TYR A 226 24.76 8.79 3.65
N GLY A 227 24.54 8.60 2.35
CA GLY A 227 25.62 8.55 1.36
C GLY A 227 26.47 7.27 1.41
N VAL A 228 26.00 6.24 2.11
CA VAL A 228 26.73 4.99 2.28
C VAL A 228 26.42 4.06 1.11
N ASN A 229 27.35 3.98 0.16
CA ASN A 229 27.20 3.20 -1.09
C ASN A 229 27.78 1.78 -1.01
N HIS A 230 28.33 1.39 0.13
CA HIS A 230 28.92 0.09 0.38
C HIS A 230 28.45 -0.43 1.73
N ALA A 231 28.03 -1.69 1.77
CA ALA A 231 27.71 -2.43 2.98
C ALA A 231 27.76 -3.93 2.66
N ARG A 232 28.19 -4.74 3.61
CA ARG A 232 28.32 -6.19 3.46
C ARG A 232 27.62 -6.92 4.59
N VAL A 233 27.15 -8.13 4.28
CA VAL A 233 26.72 -9.06 5.31
C VAL A 233 27.94 -9.46 6.14
N GLY A 234 27.87 -9.23 7.45
CA GLY A 234 28.98 -9.49 8.38
C GLY A 234 29.67 -8.24 8.91
N ASP A 235 29.32 -7.03 8.42
CA ASP A 235 29.80 -5.76 9.00
C ASP A 235 29.32 -5.54 10.45
N ALA A 236 28.32 -6.31 10.89
CA ALA A 236 27.83 -6.42 12.26
C ALA A 236 27.36 -7.86 12.54
N PRO A 237 27.24 -8.27 13.83
CA PRO A 237 26.72 -9.59 14.20
C PRO A 237 25.39 -9.95 13.54
N VAL A 238 24.52 -8.97 13.35
CA VAL A 238 23.26 -9.12 12.60
C VAL A 238 23.17 -8.08 11.49
N THR A 239 22.83 -8.52 10.28
CA THR A 239 22.54 -7.64 9.14
C THR A 239 21.08 -7.80 8.72
N VAL A 240 20.35 -6.68 8.62
CA VAL A 240 18.98 -6.62 8.11
C VAL A 240 18.99 -5.97 6.73
N LEU A 241 18.57 -6.71 5.71
CA LEU A 241 18.43 -6.19 4.34
C LEU A 241 17.04 -5.58 4.16
N ALA A 242 16.93 -4.25 4.22
CA ALA A 242 15.70 -3.48 4.01
C ALA A 242 15.68 -2.78 2.64
N VAL A 243 16.35 -3.37 1.66
CA VAL A 243 16.46 -2.89 0.26
C VAL A 243 15.61 -3.74 -0.69
N PRO A 244 15.33 -3.26 -1.92
CA PRO A 244 14.74 -4.10 -2.97
C PRO A 244 15.56 -5.37 -3.24
N THR A 245 14.90 -6.46 -3.66
CA THR A 245 15.55 -7.77 -3.78
C THR A 245 16.69 -7.79 -4.77
N TYR A 246 16.62 -6.99 -5.84
CA TYR A 246 17.71 -6.86 -6.81
C TYR A 246 18.97 -6.24 -6.20
N ARG A 247 18.84 -5.29 -5.25
CA ARG A 247 19.98 -4.75 -4.48
C ARG A 247 20.46 -5.72 -3.41
N ALA A 248 19.53 -6.43 -2.75
CA ALA A 248 19.90 -7.45 -1.77
C ALA A 248 20.80 -8.53 -2.37
N VAL A 249 20.54 -8.93 -3.62
CA VAL A 249 21.39 -9.89 -4.37
C VAL A 249 22.81 -9.37 -4.57
N GLU A 250 22.99 -8.07 -4.83
CA GLU A 250 24.32 -7.44 -4.98
C GLU A 250 25.08 -7.44 -3.64
N ILE A 251 24.38 -7.12 -2.54
CA ILE A 251 24.97 -7.04 -1.18
C ILE A 251 25.35 -8.41 -0.60
N LEU A 252 24.64 -9.48 -0.96
CA LEU A 252 24.91 -10.82 -0.44
C LEU A 252 26.29 -11.36 -0.83
N GLU A 253 26.96 -10.79 -1.85
CA GLU A 253 28.27 -11.21 -2.39
C GLU A 253 28.37 -12.72 -2.77
N GLN A 254 27.24 -13.43 -2.78
CA GLN A 254 27.09 -14.82 -3.19
C GLN A 254 26.01 -14.92 -4.28
N PRO A 255 26.32 -14.47 -5.51
CA PRO A 255 25.32 -14.31 -6.56
C PRO A 255 24.67 -15.62 -6.98
N HIS A 256 25.28 -16.78 -6.74
CA HIS A 256 24.73 -18.09 -7.11
C HIS A 256 24.09 -18.86 -5.94
N SER A 257 23.97 -18.23 -4.76
CA SER A 257 23.30 -18.84 -3.62
C SER A 257 21.81 -19.12 -3.91
N ALA A 258 21.25 -20.12 -3.22
CA ALA A 258 19.83 -20.47 -3.33
C ALA A 258 18.93 -19.26 -3.01
N ILE A 259 19.31 -18.45 -2.02
CA ILE A 259 18.58 -17.23 -1.64
C ILE A 259 18.66 -16.16 -2.74
N ALA A 260 19.83 -15.92 -3.33
CA ALA A 260 19.97 -14.97 -4.44
C ALA A 260 19.11 -15.37 -5.64
N ASN A 261 19.05 -16.66 -5.95
CA ASN A 261 18.21 -17.19 -7.02
C ASN A 261 16.71 -17.02 -6.74
N LEU A 262 16.28 -17.09 -5.49
CA LEU A 262 14.89 -16.78 -5.10
C LEU A 262 14.58 -15.29 -5.19
N LEU A 263 15.48 -14.44 -4.69
CA LEU A 263 15.33 -12.98 -4.70
C LEU A 263 15.20 -12.41 -6.12
N ARG A 264 15.94 -12.97 -7.10
CA ARG A 264 15.84 -12.60 -8.52
C ARG A 264 14.49 -12.93 -9.17
N LYS A 265 13.71 -13.85 -8.59
CA LYS A 265 12.38 -14.18 -9.13
C LYS A 265 11.33 -13.11 -8.81
N VAL A 266 11.61 -12.22 -7.86
CA VAL A 266 10.70 -11.11 -7.52
C VAL A 266 10.69 -10.10 -8.65
N ARG A 267 9.51 -9.89 -9.25
CA ARG A 267 9.30 -8.93 -10.34
C ARG A 267 8.85 -7.59 -9.80
N TYR A 268 9.36 -6.52 -10.38
CA TYR A 268 8.97 -5.15 -10.10
C TYR A 268 8.26 -4.55 -11.31
N ALA A 269 7.11 -3.92 -11.10
CA ALA A 269 6.42 -3.17 -12.14
C ALA A 269 6.99 -1.75 -12.20
N PRO A 270 7.55 -1.29 -13.33
CA PRO A 270 7.97 0.09 -13.48
C PRO A 270 6.75 1.01 -13.44
N MET A 271 6.90 2.16 -12.78
CA MET A 271 5.86 3.18 -12.65
C MET A 271 6.49 4.56 -12.80
N VAL A 272 5.79 5.43 -13.52
CA VAL A 272 6.14 6.84 -13.65
C VAL A 272 5.01 7.65 -13.04
N ILE A 273 5.36 8.62 -12.20
CA ILE A 273 4.43 9.58 -11.63
C ILE A 273 4.65 10.91 -12.36
N ALA A 274 3.58 11.45 -12.91
CA ALA A 274 3.55 12.78 -13.49
C ALA A 274 2.63 13.66 -12.64
N ALA A 275 3.12 14.82 -12.24
CA ALA A 275 2.33 15.83 -11.55
C ALA A 275 1.94 16.93 -12.54
N THR A 276 0.65 17.23 -12.61
CA THR A 276 0.10 18.27 -13.49
C THR A 276 -0.81 19.18 -12.68
N SER A 277 -0.66 20.49 -12.84
CA SER A 277 -1.63 21.47 -12.39
C SER A 277 -2.42 21.99 -13.60
N LEU A 278 -3.69 22.29 -13.37
CA LEU A 278 -4.58 22.93 -14.34
C LEU A 278 -5.17 24.17 -13.66
N PRO A 279 -5.25 25.32 -14.37
CA PRO A 279 -6.04 26.46 -13.90
C PRO A 279 -7.49 26.05 -13.63
N GLU A 280 -8.12 26.58 -12.57
CA GLU A 280 -9.51 26.18 -12.22
C GLU A 280 -10.50 26.48 -13.37
N ASP A 281 -10.31 27.60 -14.08
CA ASP A 281 -11.12 28.01 -15.24
C ASP A 281 -10.96 27.11 -16.48
N SER A 282 -9.88 26.33 -16.56
CA SER A 282 -9.64 25.38 -17.64
C SER A 282 -10.46 24.09 -17.51
N VAL A 283 -11.03 23.83 -16.32
CA VAL A 283 -11.78 22.61 -16.04
C VAL A 283 -13.28 22.90 -16.10
N LYS A 284 -13.98 22.31 -17.10
CA LYS A 284 -15.42 22.52 -17.31
C LYS A 284 -16.28 22.22 -16.08
N GLU A 285 -15.87 21.25 -15.26
CA GLU A 285 -16.51 20.88 -14.00
C GLU A 285 -15.45 20.60 -12.94
N PRO A 286 -15.59 21.11 -11.70
CA PRO A 286 -14.61 20.86 -10.64
C PRO A 286 -14.39 19.36 -10.39
N LEU A 287 -13.13 18.94 -10.39
CA LEU A 287 -12.75 17.57 -10.03
C LEU A 287 -13.04 17.36 -8.54
N ARG A 288 -13.98 16.45 -8.23
CA ARG A 288 -14.33 16.10 -6.85
C ARG A 288 -13.97 14.65 -6.57
N GLY A 289 -13.46 14.38 -5.36
CA GLY A 289 -13.22 13.03 -4.87
C GLY A 289 -11.76 12.59 -4.94
N PHE A 290 -11.55 11.28 -4.83
CA PHE A 290 -10.23 10.69 -4.66
C PHE A 290 -9.39 10.73 -5.94
N GLY A 291 -10.04 10.64 -7.09
CA GLY A 291 -9.40 10.41 -8.37
C GLY A 291 -10.06 9.26 -9.12
N PHE A 292 -9.39 8.81 -10.18
CA PHE A 292 -9.88 7.73 -11.01
C PHE A 292 -8.81 6.69 -11.33
N LEU A 293 -9.25 5.48 -11.62
CA LEU A 293 -8.45 4.42 -12.19
C LEU A 293 -8.88 4.15 -13.64
N ALA A 294 -7.92 3.86 -14.50
CA ALA A 294 -8.13 3.54 -15.90
C ALA A 294 -7.70 2.10 -16.17
N PRO A 295 -8.65 1.16 -16.36
CA PRO A 295 -8.33 -0.18 -16.79
C PRO A 295 -7.60 -0.16 -18.14
N ARG A 296 -6.59 -1.02 -18.31
CA ARG A 296 -5.71 -1.03 -19.50
C ARG A 296 -6.46 -1.21 -20.84
N ASN A 297 -7.63 -1.83 -20.82
CA ASN A 297 -8.45 -2.08 -22.01
C ASN A 297 -9.35 -0.89 -22.41
N GLN A 298 -9.19 0.28 -21.80
CA GLN A 298 -10.02 1.46 -22.05
C GLN A 298 -9.35 2.51 -22.96
N GLY A 299 -8.21 2.18 -23.57
CA GLY A 299 -7.53 3.04 -24.53
C GLY A 299 -6.74 4.21 -23.94
N LEU A 300 -6.60 4.28 -22.60
CA LEU A 300 -5.73 5.25 -21.93
C LEU A 300 -4.36 4.67 -21.63
N HIS A 301 -3.30 5.46 -21.84
CA HIS A 301 -1.92 5.12 -21.53
C HIS A 301 -1.50 5.54 -20.11
N LEU A 302 -2.44 5.49 -19.15
CA LEU A 302 -2.21 5.79 -17.73
C LEU A 302 -2.99 4.81 -16.86
N LEU A 303 -2.54 4.59 -15.62
CA LEU A 303 -3.21 3.69 -14.66
C LEU A 303 -4.34 4.39 -13.91
N GLY A 304 -4.23 5.70 -13.75
CA GLY A 304 -5.17 6.54 -13.03
C GLY A 304 -4.55 7.89 -12.68
N THR A 305 -5.36 8.75 -12.05
CA THR A 305 -4.94 10.05 -11.55
C THR A 305 -5.61 10.29 -10.22
N LEU A 306 -4.83 10.74 -9.24
CA LEU A 306 -5.36 11.26 -7.98
C LEU A 306 -5.71 12.73 -8.14
N PHE A 307 -6.85 13.14 -7.60
CA PHE A 307 -7.22 14.56 -7.55
C PHE A 307 -6.62 15.17 -6.27
N SER A 308 -5.29 15.32 -6.24
CA SER A 308 -4.54 15.59 -5.01
C SER A 308 -5.05 16.77 -4.19
N SER A 309 -5.36 17.90 -4.84
CA SER A 309 -5.88 19.12 -4.20
C SER A 309 -7.33 18.97 -3.72
N ALA A 310 -8.14 18.14 -4.40
CA ALA A 310 -9.51 17.84 -3.99
C ALA A 310 -9.57 16.79 -2.87
N LEU A 311 -8.58 15.90 -2.81
CA LEU A 311 -8.51 14.84 -1.82
C LEU A 311 -7.97 15.33 -0.47
N PHE A 312 -6.97 16.20 -0.50
CA PHE A 312 -6.33 16.76 0.68
C PHE A 312 -6.14 18.27 0.52
N THR A 313 -6.77 19.04 1.39
CA THR A 313 -6.66 20.50 1.41
C THR A 313 -5.23 20.96 1.68
N GLY A 314 -4.82 22.09 1.10
CA GLY A 314 -3.49 22.68 1.33
C GLY A 314 -2.36 22.08 0.49
N ARG A 315 -2.66 21.21 -0.47
CA ARG A 315 -1.67 20.63 -1.40
C ARG A 315 -1.45 21.43 -2.69
N ALA A 316 -2.25 22.46 -2.92
CA ALA A 316 -2.10 23.39 -4.01
C ALA A 316 -2.22 24.82 -3.46
N PRO A 317 -1.64 25.83 -4.14
CA PRO A 317 -1.88 27.22 -3.81
C PRO A 317 -3.38 27.51 -3.80
N ASN A 318 -3.84 28.28 -2.82
CA ASN A 318 -5.15 28.93 -2.93
C ASN A 318 -5.02 29.94 -4.06
N GLU A 319 -5.92 29.90 -5.05
CA GLU A 319 -5.90 30.87 -6.15
C GLU A 319 -5.94 32.30 -5.57
N ARG A 320 -5.12 33.18 -6.14
CA ARG A 320 -5.16 34.64 -5.91
C ARG A 320 -6.07 35.26 -6.95
#